data_AF-A0A642UQT7-F1
#
_entry.id   AF-A0A642UQT7-F1
#
_cell.length_a   1.000
_cell.length_b   1.000
_cell.length_c   1.000
_cell.angle_alpha   90.00
_cell.angle_beta   90.00
_cell.angle_gamma   90.00
#
_symmetry.space_group_name_H-M   'P 1'
#
loop_
_entity.id
_entity.type
_entity.pdbx_description
1 polymer ?
#
loop_
_entity_poly.entity_id
_entity_poly.type
_entity_poly.pdbx_seq_one_letter_code
_entity_poly.pdbx_strand_id
1 'polypeptide(L)'
;MGKEQVQILEVEKPADYSVGLQYENNLGPRKEFGPFTILSLGYVVCNSWIAVAATLIIGISQGGFMTVIFGLICGFVFMGSSAISLAELASVYPTAGGQYHWTSILAPKKQSRGLSYVCGSINVFSWIGASAAIILIITEYVGTLVTAYNPGIILEGWQYFLIFQFFNLWGLLHNIFASRKSAFLNDIGFILSLLTFFITMVTCLAMAYPKMSSDMVWTTFVNNTGWDNNGIVFLTGLLNSAFMYSGLDSTIHLAEECTNPKRAIPLALLSTVVVGFITSFVYTISIAYSIVDIESLSQSPLDIPLFAIWEQATKSKAFATTFIGVLLPITIIGINACVQTSSRLTWSFARDNAIMYAKTFEKVHPKLEVPVYSLLLNFFLIFICGCVYLASSTGKCKLRTHAVSLTSFRVPLGGYLHGIKMMSGKRVCGPIYTVKYEKKEVATKKLPGHYIDTVPKGRVVFISSPEVPTAVYGGLMSTRAKTIGALGTVVDGNIRDYQEHADLDFPVFSKGVSSCGPKGTVVVTDVDVPVQAAGNELQSGDYIVGDEDGVVWIPQKHIDEAIRITLEIIEDNNNVGKEILNGVSFQDAAKKHRRH
;
A
#
# COMPACT_ATOMS: atom_id res chain seq x y z
N MET A 1 -44.25 50.74 -28.58
CA MET A 1 -43.74 49.57 -27.83
C MET A 1 -42.61 48.96 -28.65
N GLY A 2 -41.37 49.28 -28.29
CA GLY A 2 -40.17 48.81 -28.97
C GLY A 2 -39.90 47.34 -28.64
N LYS A 3 -39.43 46.60 -29.64
CA LYS A 3 -38.74 45.32 -29.47
C LYS A 3 -37.26 45.60 -29.72
N GLU A 4 -36.47 45.71 -28.66
CA GLU A 4 -35.01 45.70 -28.75
C GLU A 4 -34.56 44.34 -29.27
N GLN A 5 -33.88 44.34 -30.41
CA GLN A 5 -33.10 43.21 -30.87
C GLN A 5 -31.89 43.08 -29.96
N VAL A 6 -31.81 41.98 -29.21
CA VAL A 6 -30.60 41.57 -28.50
C VAL A 6 -29.56 41.18 -29.57
N GLN A 7 -28.62 42.07 -29.85
CA GLN A 7 -27.41 41.78 -30.59
C GLN A 7 -26.60 40.75 -29.78
N ILE A 8 -26.56 39.51 -30.26
CA ILE A 8 -25.58 38.53 -29.81
C ILE A 8 -24.24 39.05 -30.31
N LEU A 9 -23.42 39.59 -29.39
CA LEU A 9 -22.03 39.92 -29.66
C LEU A 9 -21.32 38.65 -30.12
N GLU A 10 -21.07 38.53 -31.43
CA GLU A 10 -20.06 37.62 -31.96
C GLU A 10 -18.76 37.99 -31.28
N VAL A 11 -18.33 37.15 -30.34
CA VAL A 11 -16.99 37.19 -29.79
C VAL A 11 -16.04 37.00 -30.96
N GLU A 12 -15.34 38.06 -31.36
CA GLU A 12 -14.24 38.00 -32.33
C GLU A 12 -13.35 36.81 -31.98
N LYS A 13 -13.29 35.83 -32.87
CA LYS A 13 -12.36 34.70 -32.79
C LYS A 13 -10.95 35.28 -32.67
N PRO A 14 -10.27 35.19 -31.52
CA PRO A 14 -8.89 35.61 -31.42
C PRO A 14 -8.04 34.58 -32.19
N ALA A 15 -7.16 35.11 -33.05
CA ALA A 15 -6.09 34.44 -33.80
C ALA A 15 -5.92 32.93 -33.57
N ASP A 16 -6.30 32.16 -34.59
CA ASP A 16 -5.79 30.84 -34.98
C ASP A 16 -5.34 29.87 -33.85
N TYR A 17 -6.26 29.51 -32.96
CA TYR A 17 -6.11 28.35 -32.06
C TYR A 17 -6.39 27.01 -32.75
N SER A 18 -6.25 26.95 -34.08
CA SER A 18 -6.46 25.77 -34.89
C SER A 18 -5.29 24.77 -34.83
N VAL A 19 -4.23 25.06 -34.05
CA VAL A 19 -3.05 24.20 -33.90
C VAL A 19 -3.39 22.78 -33.42
N GLY A 20 -4.46 22.62 -32.62
CA GLY A 20 -4.94 21.29 -32.20
C GLY A 20 -5.91 20.61 -33.18
N LEU A 21 -6.55 21.36 -34.09
CA LEU A 21 -7.59 20.86 -35.00
C LEU A 21 -7.09 20.67 -36.45
N GLN A 22 -6.01 21.35 -36.87
CA GLN A 22 -5.47 21.23 -38.24
C GLN A 22 -4.73 19.91 -38.53
N TYR A 23 -4.44 19.09 -37.51
CA TYR A 23 -3.83 17.76 -37.68
C TYR A 23 -4.84 16.64 -38.02
N GLU A 24 -6.11 16.98 -38.28
CA GLU A 24 -7.20 16.03 -38.52
C GLU A 24 -7.05 15.15 -39.76
N ASN A 25 -6.07 15.38 -40.64
CA ASN A 25 -6.08 14.73 -41.96
C ASN A 25 -5.08 13.61 -42.23
N ASN A 26 -4.09 13.25 -41.38
CA ASN A 26 -3.27 12.02 -41.66
C ASN A 26 -2.30 11.51 -40.56
N LEU A 27 -2.21 12.11 -39.35
CA LEU A 27 -1.15 11.77 -38.37
C LEU A 27 -1.62 11.41 -36.95
N GLY A 28 -2.93 11.36 -36.70
CA GLY A 28 -3.50 10.96 -35.41
C GLY A 28 -3.60 9.43 -35.27
N PRO A 29 -3.60 8.89 -34.03
CA PRO A 29 -3.81 7.47 -33.78
C PRO A 29 -5.18 7.01 -34.29
N ARG A 30 -5.29 5.73 -34.64
CA ARG A 30 -6.46 5.16 -35.30
C ARG A 30 -7.71 5.21 -34.39
N LYS A 31 -8.88 5.47 -34.99
CA LYS A 31 -10.17 5.38 -34.30
C LYS A 31 -10.54 3.91 -34.04
N GLU A 32 -10.19 3.39 -32.87
CA GLU A 32 -10.41 1.99 -32.47
C GLU A 32 -11.55 1.83 -31.44
N PHE A 33 -11.95 2.89 -30.74
CA PHE A 33 -12.88 2.78 -29.60
C PHE A 33 -14.33 3.14 -29.98
N GLY A 34 -15.21 2.14 -29.92
CA GLY A 34 -16.65 2.32 -29.92
C GLY A 34 -17.17 2.93 -28.60
N PRO A 35 -18.43 3.39 -28.53
CA PRO A 35 -19.02 3.94 -27.30
C PRO A 35 -19.05 2.95 -26.13
N PHE A 36 -19.23 1.65 -26.41
CA PHE A 36 -19.17 0.61 -25.38
C PHE A 36 -17.73 0.39 -24.91
N THR A 37 -16.78 0.24 -25.84
CA THR A 37 -15.38 -0.01 -25.50
C THR A 37 -14.72 1.15 -24.73
N ILE A 38 -15.08 2.40 -25.02
CA ILE A 38 -14.57 3.54 -24.25
C ILE A 38 -15.14 3.54 -22.82
N LEU A 39 -16.39 3.10 -22.62
CA LEU A 39 -16.99 2.91 -21.31
C LEU A 39 -16.30 1.77 -20.56
N SER A 40 -16.10 0.62 -21.22
CA SER A 40 -15.36 -0.52 -20.67
C SER A 40 -13.95 -0.10 -20.23
N LEU A 41 -13.25 0.69 -21.05
CA LEU A 41 -11.93 1.22 -20.72
C LEU A 41 -11.96 2.12 -19.48
N GLY A 42 -12.89 3.08 -19.41
CA GLY A 42 -13.04 3.97 -18.26
C GLY A 42 -13.28 3.19 -16.96
N TYR A 43 -14.16 2.18 -17.02
CA TYR A 43 -14.42 1.30 -15.89
C TYR A 43 -13.22 0.43 -15.54
N VAL A 44 -12.55 -0.19 -16.51
CA VAL A 44 -11.44 -1.13 -16.25
C VAL A 44 -10.23 -0.41 -15.66
N VAL A 45 -9.98 0.84 -16.05
CA VAL A 45 -8.90 1.64 -15.47
C VAL A 45 -9.18 1.99 -14.01
N CYS A 46 -10.41 2.41 -13.67
CA CYS A 46 -10.75 2.75 -12.29
C CYS A 46 -10.98 1.51 -11.41
N ASN A 47 -11.63 0.50 -11.99
CA ASN A 47 -12.17 -0.72 -11.40
C ASN A 47 -12.45 -0.62 -9.90
N SER A 48 -13.41 0.25 -9.57
CA SER A 48 -13.56 0.84 -8.24
C SER A 48 -13.69 -0.17 -7.11
N TRP A 49 -14.44 -1.26 -7.30
CA TRP A 49 -14.65 -2.23 -6.24
C TRP A 49 -13.38 -3.03 -5.92
N ILE A 50 -12.55 -3.33 -6.93
CA ILE A 50 -11.24 -3.96 -6.73
C ILE A 50 -10.30 -2.99 -6.01
N ALA A 51 -10.29 -1.71 -6.42
CA ALA A 51 -9.47 -0.68 -5.78
C ALA A 51 -9.81 -0.54 -4.29
N VAL A 52 -11.10 -0.52 -3.94
CA VAL A 52 -11.56 -0.51 -2.55
C VAL A 52 -11.18 -1.81 -1.84
N ALA A 53 -11.37 -2.97 -2.47
CA ALA A 53 -11.04 -4.27 -1.89
C ALA A 53 -9.54 -4.40 -1.55
N ALA A 54 -8.66 -3.95 -2.45
CA ALA A 54 -7.21 -4.00 -2.27
C ALA A 54 -6.73 -3.07 -1.14
N THR A 55 -7.41 -1.95 -0.91
CA THR A 55 -7.01 -0.93 0.06
C THR A 55 -7.88 -0.91 1.33
N LEU A 56 -8.79 -1.88 1.49
CA LEU A 56 -9.84 -1.89 2.52
C LEU A 56 -9.31 -1.75 3.95
N ILE A 57 -8.19 -2.42 4.26
CA ILE A 57 -7.58 -2.44 5.60
C ILE A 57 -7.10 -1.07 6.03
N ILE A 58 -6.56 -0.27 5.09
CA ILE A 58 -6.14 1.10 5.37
C ILE A 58 -7.34 1.88 5.88
N GLY A 59 -8.47 1.79 5.19
CA GLY A 59 -9.72 2.44 5.60
C GLY A 59 -10.25 1.95 6.95
N ILE A 60 -10.22 0.64 7.20
CA ILE A 60 -10.65 0.06 8.50
C ILE A 60 -9.78 0.59 9.65
N SER A 61 -8.46 0.69 9.46
CA SER A 61 -7.54 1.17 10.49
C SER A 61 -7.68 2.67 10.80
N GLN A 62 -8.23 3.45 9.86
CA GLN A 62 -8.34 4.90 9.90
C GLN A 62 -9.79 5.38 10.09
N GLY A 63 -10.65 4.56 10.68
CA GLY A 63 -12.02 4.96 10.99
C GLY A 63 -13.08 3.86 10.94
N GLY A 64 -12.68 2.58 10.87
CA GLY A 64 -13.57 1.42 10.82
C GLY A 64 -14.35 1.31 9.51
N PHE A 65 -15.28 0.34 9.45
CA PHE A 65 -16.17 0.17 8.30
C PHE A 65 -17.08 1.37 8.07
N MET A 66 -17.44 2.07 9.14
CA MET A 66 -18.18 3.33 9.06
C MET A 66 -17.50 4.30 8.09
N THR A 67 -16.22 4.58 8.31
CA THR A 67 -15.48 5.56 7.49
C THR A 67 -15.34 5.10 6.05
N VAL A 68 -15.14 3.80 5.80
CA VAL A 68 -15.10 3.27 4.44
C VAL A 68 -16.46 3.46 3.75
N ILE A 69 -17.56 3.01 4.36
CA ILE A 69 -18.90 3.03 3.74
C ILE A 69 -19.37 4.47 3.49
N PHE A 70 -19.31 5.34 4.50
CA PHE A 70 -19.71 6.74 4.34
C PHE A 70 -18.72 7.51 3.46
N GLY A 71 -17.44 7.11 3.45
CA GLY A 71 -16.44 7.64 2.55
C GLY A 71 -16.76 7.38 1.08
N LEU A 72 -17.31 6.20 0.74
CA LEU A 72 -17.76 5.90 -0.64
C LEU A 72 -18.90 6.83 -1.08
N ILE A 73 -19.81 7.18 -0.18
CA ILE A 73 -20.90 8.14 -0.45
C ILE A 73 -20.31 9.53 -0.68
N CYS A 74 -19.38 9.97 0.17
CA CYS A 74 -18.70 11.25 0.01
C CYS A 74 -17.93 11.29 -1.32
N GLY A 75 -17.18 10.22 -1.62
CA GLY A 75 -16.44 10.05 -2.87
C GLY A 75 -17.36 10.16 -4.10
N PHE A 76 -18.51 9.49 -4.08
CA PHE A 76 -19.50 9.57 -5.16
C PHE A 76 -19.99 11.00 -5.39
N VAL A 77 -20.31 11.75 -4.33
CA VAL A 77 -20.78 13.14 -4.46
C VAL A 77 -19.68 14.08 -4.98
N PHE A 78 -18.49 14.06 -4.36
CA PHE A 78 -17.41 14.97 -4.71
C PHE A 78 -16.77 14.64 -6.07
N MET A 79 -16.46 13.37 -6.32
CA MET A 79 -15.91 12.94 -7.60
C MET A 79 -16.97 12.95 -8.69
N GLY A 80 -18.24 12.66 -8.39
CA GLY A 80 -19.34 12.79 -9.34
C GLY A 80 -19.55 14.23 -9.80
N SER A 81 -19.49 15.20 -8.88
CA SER A 81 -19.56 16.63 -9.24
C SER A 81 -18.40 17.05 -10.16
N SER A 82 -17.19 16.53 -9.88
CA SER A 82 -16.02 16.73 -10.74
C SER A 82 -16.21 16.06 -12.11
N ALA A 83 -16.74 14.84 -12.15
CA ALA A 83 -17.02 14.08 -13.37
C ALA A 83 -18.03 14.78 -14.28
N ILE A 84 -19.09 15.37 -13.71
CA ILE A 84 -20.08 16.16 -14.45
C ILE A 84 -19.40 17.36 -15.13
N SER A 85 -18.55 18.07 -14.39
CA SER A 85 -17.80 19.21 -14.91
C SER A 85 -16.84 18.79 -16.05
N LEU A 86 -16.12 17.67 -15.87
CA LEU A 86 -15.26 17.11 -16.92
C LEU A 86 -16.06 16.64 -18.14
N ALA A 87 -17.24 16.06 -17.93
CA ALA A 87 -18.13 15.58 -18.99
C ALA A 87 -18.68 16.73 -19.84
N GLU A 88 -19.05 17.86 -19.23
CA GLU A 88 -19.45 19.07 -19.95
C GLU A 88 -18.31 19.56 -20.85
N LEU A 89 -17.10 19.71 -20.30
CA LEU A 89 -15.93 20.15 -21.05
C LEU A 89 -15.54 19.18 -22.18
N ALA A 90 -15.58 17.87 -21.93
CA ALA A 90 -15.30 16.85 -22.93
C ALA A 90 -16.33 16.83 -24.07
N SER A 91 -17.58 17.21 -23.80
CA SER A 91 -18.62 17.29 -24.83
C SER A 91 -18.39 18.45 -25.82
N VAL A 92 -17.80 19.55 -25.34
CA VAL A 92 -17.51 20.74 -26.15
C VAL A 92 -16.14 20.61 -26.82
N TYR A 93 -15.12 20.25 -26.06
CA TYR A 93 -13.71 20.20 -26.47
C TYR A 93 -13.10 18.78 -26.29
N PRO A 94 -13.53 17.79 -27.09
CA PRO A 94 -12.99 16.43 -27.02
C PRO A 94 -11.55 16.39 -27.54
N THR A 95 -10.57 16.47 -26.65
CA THR A 95 -9.14 16.47 -27.02
C THR A 95 -8.37 15.54 -26.09
N ALA A 96 -7.34 14.87 -26.61
CA ALA A 96 -6.48 13.99 -25.80
C ALA A 96 -5.72 14.75 -24.70
N GLY A 97 -5.51 16.06 -24.89
CA GLY A 97 -4.91 16.93 -23.88
C GLY A 97 -5.84 17.22 -22.67
N GLY A 98 -7.14 17.03 -22.82
CA GLY A 98 -8.11 17.12 -21.73
C GLY A 98 -7.96 18.37 -20.88
N GLN A 99 -7.78 18.17 -19.58
CA GLN A 99 -7.78 19.23 -18.56
C GLN A 99 -6.75 20.34 -18.80
N TYR A 100 -5.52 20.00 -19.20
CA TYR A 100 -4.49 21.03 -19.41
C TYR A 100 -4.81 21.88 -20.64
N HIS A 101 -5.40 21.26 -21.68
CA HIS A 101 -5.85 21.95 -22.87
C HIS A 101 -7.03 22.87 -22.55
N TRP A 102 -8.04 22.39 -21.81
CA TRP A 102 -9.17 23.21 -21.37
C TRP A 102 -8.74 24.37 -20.47
N THR A 103 -7.76 24.15 -19.60
CA THR A 103 -7.17 25.20 -18.76
C THR A 103 -6.55 26.30 -19.63
N SER A 104 -5.89 25.94 -20.74
CA SER A 104 -5.30 26.93 -21.65
C SER A 104 -6.36 27.83 -22.32
N ILE A 105 -7.57 27.30 -22.54
CA ILE A 105 -8.69 27.99 -23.19
C ILE A 105 -9.45 28.86 -22.18
N LEU A 106 -9.74 28.33 -20.99
CA LEU A 106 -10.67 28.93 -20.03
C LEU A 106 -9.99 29.84 -19.00
N ALA A 107 -8.71 29.62 -18.71
CA ALA A 107 -8.00 30.43 -17.71
C ALA A 107 -7.73 31.87 -18.21
N PRO A 108 -7.61 32.86 -17.30
CA PRO A 108 -7.27 34.23 -17.68
C PRO A 108 -5.98 34.28 -18.51
N LYS A 109 -5.98 35.06 -19.62
CA LYS A 109 -4.88 35.10 -20.60
C LYS A 109 -3.48 35.25 -20.00
N LYS A 110 -3.33 36.04 -18.92
CA LYS A 110 -2.05 36.26 -18.24
C LYS A 110 -1.50 35.03 -17.51
N GLN A 111 -2.39 34.15 -17.01
CA GLN A 111 -2.03 32.98 -16.19
C GLN A 111 -2.20 31.66 -16.94
N SER A 112 -2.91 31.65 -18.08
CA SER A 112 -3.27 30.46 -18.85
C SER A 112 -2.08 29.53 -19.13
N ARG A 113 -0.94 30.05 -19.60
CA ARG A 113 0.25 29.23 -19.88
C ARG A 113 0.79 28.52 -18.65
N GLY A 114 0.90 29.23 -17.52
CA GLY A 114 1.41 28.68 -16.27
C GLY A 114 0.48 27.64 -15.66
N LEU A 115 -0.81 27.96 -15.58
CA LEU A 115 -1.82 27.05 -15.03
C LEU A 115 -1.99 25.79 -15.88
N SER A 116 -2.01 25.93 -17.21
CA SER A 116 -2.08 24.80 -18.14
C SER A 116 -0.86 23.88 -17.99
N TYR A 117 0.35 24.45 -17.91
CA TYR A 117 1.57 23.66 -17.73
C TYR A 117 1.58 22.87 -16.41
N VAL A 118 1.20 23.52 -15.30
CA VAL A 118 1.12 22.87 -13.99
C VAL A 118 0.05 21.78 -14.00
N CYS A 119 -1.13 22.05 -14.57
CA CYS A 119 -2.21 21.08 -14.73
C CYS A 119 -1.75 19.84 -15.51
N GLY A 120 -1.12 20.04 -16.68
CA GLY A 120 -0.61 18.94 -17.50
C GLY A 120 0.50 18.14 -16.81
N SER A 121 1.42 18.83 -16.12
CA SER A 121 2.51 18.18 -15.40
C SER A 121 2.00 17.31 -14.25
N ILE A 122 1.11 17.85 -13.41
CA ILE A 122 0.47 17.10 -12.32
C ILE A 122 -0.28 15.89 -12.90
N ASN A 123 -1.00 16.06 -14.01
CA ASN A 123 -1.74 14.96 -14.60
C ASN A 123 -0.81 13.84 -15.13
N VAL A 124 0.25 14.18 -15.86
CA VAL A 124 1.25 13.20 -16.34
C VAL A 124 1.87 12.42 -15.17
N PHE A 125 2.33 13.11 -14.11
CA PHE A 125 2.90 12.43 -12.94
C PHE A 125 1.87 11.61 -12.16
N SER A 126 0.62 12.08 -12.07
CA SER A 126 -0.48 11.34 -11.47
C SER A 126 -0.73 10.02 -12.19
N TRP A 127 -0.77 10.02 -13.53
CA TRP A 127 -0.94 8.82 -14.35
C TRP A 127 0.24 7.84 -14.26
N ILE A 128 1.47 8.35 -14.09
CA ILE A 128 2.65 7.52 -13.79
C ILE A 128 2.49 6.85 -12.42
N GLY A 129 2.08 7.62 -11.40
CA GLY A 129 1.82 7.11 -10.05
C GLY A 129 0.70 6.07 -10.01
N ALA A 130 -0.40 6.31 -10.73
CA ALA A 130 -1.51 5.37 -10.87
C ALA A 130 -1.07 4.05 -11.52
N SER A 131 -0.26 4.14 -12.58
CA SER A 131 0.32 2.94 -13.23
C SER A 131 1.18 2.14 -12.25
N ALA A 132 2.05 2.82 -11.49
CA ALA A 132 2.88 2.18 -10.47
C ALA A 132 2.03 1.53 -9.35
N ALA A 133 0.96 2.18 -8.90
CA ALA A 133 0.07 1.66 -7.87
C ALA A 133 -0.65 0.37 -8.32
N ILE A 134 -1.12 0.30 -9.58
CA ILE A 134 -1.75 -0.92 -10.11
C ILE A 134 -0.73 -2.07 -10.19
N ILE A 135 0.52 -1.80 -10.63
CA ILE A 135 1.58 -2.82 -10.67
C ILE A 135 1.92 -3.30 -9.26
N LEU A 136 1.93 -2.41 -8.27
CA LEU A 136 2.11 -2.76 -6.86
C LEU A 136 1.02 -3.75 -6.41
N ILE A 137 -0.25 -3.50 -6.71
CA ILE A 137 -1.35 -4.42 -6.38
C ILE A 137 -1.14 -5.80 -7.03
N ILE A 138 -0.73 -5.85 -8.31
CA ILE A 138 -0.44 -7.12 -9.00
C ILE A 138 0.72 -7.86 -8.31
N THR A 139 1.76 -7.13 -7.94
CA THR A 139 2.95 -7.67 -7.25
C THR A 139 2.56 -8.28 -5.91
N GLU A 140 1.71 -7.60 -5.15
CA GLU A 140 1.20 -8.05 -3.85
C GLU A 140 0.21 -9.22 -3.98
N TYR A 141 -0.57 -9.33 -5.07
CA TYR A 141 -1.37 -10.54 -5.34
C TYR A 141 -0.47 -11.77 -5.51
N VAL A 142 0.61 -11.63 -6.28
CA VAL A 142 1.59 -12.71 -6.45
C VAL A 142 2.27 -13.05 -5.12
N GLY A 143 2.71 -12.04 -4.37
CA GLY A 143 3.35 -12.24 -3.07
C GLY A 143 2.43 -12.90 -2.03
N THR A 144 1.16 -12.52 -2.02
CA THR A 144 0.12 -13.14 -1.18
C THR A 144 -0.07 -14.61 -1.52
N LEU A 145 -0.15 -14.98 -2.80
CA LEU A 145 -0.27 -16.39 -3.20
C LEU A 145 0.96 -17.20 -2.81
N VAL A 146 2.18 -16.66 -2.99
CA VAL A 146 3.42 -17.34 -2.59
C VAL A 146 3.44 -17.59 -1.09
N THR A 147 3.18 -16.55 -0.29
CA THR A 147 3.18 -16.61 1.18
C THR A 147 2.07 -17.51 1.70
N ALA A 148 0.87 -17.44 1.11
CA ALA A 148 -0.24 -18.29 1.51
C ALA A 148 0.12 -19.77 1.38
N TYR A 149 0.69 -20.20 0.25
CA TYR A 149 1.05 -21.62 0.03
C TYR A 149 2.38 -22.05 0.64
N ASN A 150 3.27 -21.10 0.95
CA ASN A 150 4.58 -21.36 1.52
C ASN A 150 4.79 -20.45 2.75
N PRO A 151 4.17 -20.76 3.90
CA PRO A 151 4.19 -19.88 5.08
C PRO A 151 5.60 -19.64 5.66
N GLY A 152 6.60 -20.46 5.29
CA GLY A 152 8.00 -20.25 5.67
C GLY A 152 8.82 -19.34 4.73
N ILE A 153 8.26 -18.91 3.59
CA ILE A 153 8.95 -18.03 2.64
C ILE A 153 8.44 -16.60 2.85
N ILE A 154 9.30 -15.75 3.37
CA ILE A 154 9.06 -14.31 3.43
C ILE A 154 9.77 -13.70 2.22
N LEU A 155 9.00 -13.12 1.30
CA LEU A 155 9.58 -12.45 0.15
C LEU A 155 10.36 -11.20 0.59
N GLU A 156 11.57 -11.06 0.07
CA GLU A 156 12.43 -9.91 0.32
C GLU A 156 12.11 -8.76 -0.65
N GLY A 157 12.46 -7.53 -0.26
CA GLY A 157 12.18 -6.33 -1.06
C GLY A 157 12.69 -6.40 -2.51
N TRP A 158 13.84 -7.04 -2.76
CA TRP A 158 14.34 -7.22 -4.13
C TRP A 158 13.51 -8.21 -4.95
N GLN A 159 12.85 -9.19 -4.33
CA GLN A 159 11.97 -10.12 -5.03
C GLN A 159 10.69 -9.42 -5.46
N TYR A 160 10.10 -8.59 -4.60
CA TYR A 160 8.99 -7.71 -4.98
C TYR A 160 9.39 -6.75 -6.10
N PHE A 161 10.59 -6.17 -6.03
CA PHE A 161 11.12 -5.31 -7.09
C PHE A 161 11.15 -6.05 -8.44
N LEU A 162 11.65 -7.29 -8.50
CA LEU A 162 11.70 -8.05 -9.75
C LEU A 162 10.31 -8.38 -10.30
N ILE A 163 9.36 -8.76 -9.45
CA ILE A 163 7.97 -9.01 -9.86
C ILE A 163 7.34 -7.72 -10.39
N PHE A 164 7.54 -6.60 -9.70
CA PHE A 164 7.07 -5.28 -10.14
C PHE A 164 7.64 -4.92 -11.52
N GLN A 165 8.95 -5.07 -11.72
CA GLN A 165 9.57 -4.73 -13.01
C GLN A 165 9.15 -5.69 -14.13
N PHE A 166 8.85 -6.95 -13.82
CA PHE A 166 8.30 -7.88 -14.79
C PHE A 166 6.95 -7.37 -15.34
N PHE A 167 6.04 -6.94 -14.46
CA PHE A 167 4.74 -6.41 -14.90
C PHE A 167 4.82 -5.01 -15.53
N ASN A 168 5.78 -4.18 -15.12
CA ASN A 168 6.10 -2.93 -15.81
C ASN A 168 6.57 -3.18 -17.26
N LEU A 169 7.49 -4.13 -17.43
CA LEU A 169 7.98 -4.55 -18.75
C LEU A 169 6.86 -5.18 -19.58
N TRP A 170 6.00 -5.98 -18.97
CA TRP A 170 4.80 -6.51 -19.62
C TRP A 170 3.90 -5.40 -20.16
N GLY A 171 3.57 -4.40 -19.32
CA GLY A 171 2.73 -3.26 -19.72
C GLY A 171 3.30 -2.49 -20.90
N LEU A 172 4.63 -2.31 -20.93
CA LEU A 172 5.36 -1.72 -22.05
C LEU A 172 5.22 -2.57 -23.33
N LEU A 173 5.59 -3.86 -23.26
CA LEU A 173 5.59 -4.75 -24.42
C LEU A 173 4.19 -4.94 -24.99
N HIS A 174 3.18 -5.10 -24.14
CA HIS A 174 1.77 -5.19 -24.55
C HIS A 174 1.35 -3.93 -25.30
N ASN A 175 1.66 -2.74 -24.78
CA ASN A 175 1.27 -1.48 -25.42
C ASN A 175 2.04 -1.17 -26.72
N ILE A 176 3.23 -1.74 -26.91
CA ILE A 176 3.98 -1.61 -28.17
C ILE A 176 3.45 -2.57 -29.23
N PHE A 177 3.23 -3.85 -28.88
CA PHE A 177 3.00 -4.92 -29.87
C PHE A 177 1.56 -5.42 -29.96
N ALA A 178 0.77 -5.25 -28.90
CA ALA A 178 -0.58 -5.81 -28.77
C ALA A 178 -1.66 -4.74 -28.52
N SER A 179 -1.34 -3.45 -28.71
CA SER A 179 -2.26 -2.32 -28.54
C SER A 179 -3.60 -2.52 -29.26
N ARG A 180 -3.56 -3.07 -30.49
CA ARG A 180 -4.74 -3.39 -31.32
C ARG A 180 -5.75 -4.34 -30.68
N LYS A 181 -5.31 -5.18 -29.74
CA LYS A 181 -6.19 -6.13 -29.01
C LYS A 181 -6.77 -5.53 -27.74
N SER A 182 -6.30 -4.35 -27.31
CA SER A 182 -6.64 -3.77 -26.01
C SER A 182 -8.12 -3.41 -25.91
N ALA A 183 -8.73 -2.92 -26.99
CA ALA A 183 -10.18 -2.69 -27.07
C ALA A 183 -10.99 -3.92 -26.63
N PHE A 184 -10.73 -5.07 -27.26
CA PHE A 184 -11.41 -6.32 -26.94
C PHE A 184 -11.12 -6.82 -25.51
N LEU A 185 -9.87 -6.67 -25.06
CA LEU A 185 -9.49 -7.06 -23.69
C LEU A 185 -10.20 -6.21 -22.63
N ASN A 186 -10.41 -4.92 -22.89
CA ASN A 186 -11.14 -4.04 -21.98
C ASN A 186 -12.61 -4.45 -21.87
N ASP A 187 -13.25 -4.82 -22.97
CA ASP A 187 -14.63 -5.32 -22.97
C ASP A 187 -14.76 -6.63 -22.17
N ILE A 188 -13.80 -7.55 -22.33
CA ILE A 188 -13.74 -8.77 -21.49
C ILE A 188 -13.49 -8.42 -20.03
N GLY A 189 -12.52 -7.55 -19.75
CA GLY A 189 -12.15 -7.15 -18.39
C GLY A 189 -13.32 -6.51 -17.64
N PHE A 190 -14.12 -5.69 -18.33
CA PHE A 190 -15.34 -5.10 -17.81
C PHE A 190 -16.36 -6.16 -17.38
N ILE A 191 -16.71 -7.08 -18.28
CA ILE A 191 -17.69 -8.14 -18.02
C ILE A 191 -17.18 -9.08 -16.91
N LEU A 192 -15.92 -9.51 -17.01
CA LEU A 192 -15.32 -10.44 -16.05
C LEU A 192 -15.23 -9.81 -14.65
N SER A 193 -14.92 -8.51 -14.55
CA SER A 193 -14.90 -7.79 -13.28
C SER A 193 -16.29 -7.74 -12.64
N LEU A 194 -17.33 -7.40 -13.39
CA LEU A 194 -18.70 -7.36 -12.85
C LEU A 194 -19.22 -8.74 -12.43
N LEU A 195 -18.91 -9.78 -13.21
CA LEU A 195 -19.23 -11.16 -12.83
C LEU A 195 -18.48 -11.58 -11.56
N THR A 196 -17.19 -11.25 -11.46
CA THR A 196 -16.37 -11.59 -10.29
C THR A 196 -16.84 -10.84 -9.04
N PHE A 197 -17.19 -9.57 -9.17
CA PHE A 197 -17.86 -8.79 -8.11
C PHE A 197 -19.11 -9.52 -7.61
N PHE A 198 -20.02 -9.91 -8.51
CA PHE A 198 -21.26 -10.56 -8.13
C PHE A 198 -21.02 -11.92 -7.47
N ILE A 199 -20.14 -12.75 -8.05
CA ILE A 199 -19.82 -14.08 -7.52
C ILE A 199 -19.15 -13.98 -6.15
N THR A 200 -18.16 -13.10 -5.98
CA THR A 200 -17.46 -12.92 -4.69
C THR A 200 -18.41 -12.41 -3.62
N MET A 201 -19.26 -11.43 -3.95
CA MET A 201 -20.29 -10.89 -3.06
C MET A 201 -21.25 -11.99 -2.57
N VAL A 202 -21.87 -12.74 -3.50
CA VAL A 202 -22.83 -13.80 -3.16
C VAL A 202 -22.14 -14.91 -2.37
N THR A 203 -20.95 -15.35 -2.78
CA THR A 203 -20.23 -16.44 -2.12
C THR A 203 -19.86 -16.06 -0.68
N CYS A 204 -19.28 -14.88 -0.47
CA CYS A 204 -18.91 -14.42 0.88
C CYS A 204 -20.15 -14.27 1.77
N LEU A 205 -21.22 -13.64 1.27
CA LEU A 205 -22.45 -13.50 2.04
C LEU A 205 -23.15 -14.83 2.33
N ALA A 206 -23.11 -15.80 1.42
CA ALA A 206 -23.74 -17.10 1.62
C ALA A 206 -22.97 -17.96 2.63
N MET A 207 -21.63 -17.90 2.61
CA MET A 207 -20.79 -18.80 3.40
C MET A 207 -20.35 -18.23 4.75
N ALA A 208 -20.24 -16.90 4.87
CA ALA A 208 -19.77 -16.28 6.09
C ALA A 208 -20.75 -16.46 7.25
N TYR A 209 -20.28 -17.14 8.29
CA TYR A 209 -20.98 -17.35 9.54
C TYR A 209 -19.99 -17.50 10.72
N PRO A 210 -20.19 -16.78 11.84
CA PRO A 210 -21.25 -15.79 12.08
C PRO A 210 -21.06 -14.51 11.25
N LYS A 211 -22.13 -13.73 11.07
CA LYS A 211 -22.05 -12.41 10.43
C LYS A 211 -21.68 -11.34 11.44
N MET A 212 -20.93 -10.33 11.01
CA MET A 212 -20.63 -9.17 11.83
C MET A 212 -21.93 -8.47 12.27
N SER A 213 -21.97 -7.95 13.49
CA SER A 213 -23.14 -7.21 13.97
C SER A 213 -23.28 -5.88 13.23
N SER A 214 -24.52 -5.43 13.01
CA SER A 214 -24.77 -4.15 12.33
C SER A 214 -24.20 -2.96 13.08
N ASP A 215 -24.13 -3.01 14.41
CA ASP A 215 -23.49 -1.95 15.19
C ASP A 215 -21.99 -1.83 14.83
N MET A 216 -21.27 -2.95 14.78
CA MET A 216 -19.86 -2.96 14.39
C MET A 216 -19.62 -2.45 12.96
N VAL A 217 -20.52 -2.73 12.02
CA VAL A 217 -20.39 -2.30 10.63
C VAL A 217 -20.66 -0.79 10.46
N TRP A 218 -21.69 -0.27 11.12
CA TRP A 218 -22.22 1.06 10.82
C TRP A 218 -21.81 2.15 11.81
N THR A 219 -21.51 1.81 13.07
CA THR A 219 -21.31 2.80 14.14
C THR A 219 -19.90 2.77 14.74
N THR A 220 -19.16 1.67 14.56
CA THR A 220 -17.83 1.54 15.17
C THR A 220 -16.79 2.37 14.43
N PHE A 221 -16.20 3.31 15.16
CA PHE A 221 -15.09 4.14 14.70
C PHE A 221 -13.78 3.69 15.33
N VAL A 222 -12.83 3.29 14.50
CA VAL A 222 -11.50 2.81 14.91
C VAL A 222 -10.46 3.87 14.62
N ASN A 223 -9.61 4.22 15.59
CA ASN A 223 -8.54 5.19 15.38
C ASN A 223 -7.18 4.60 15.75
N ASN A 224 -6.45 4.12 14.74
CA ASN A 224 -5.08 3.61 14.89
C ASN A 224 -4.04 4.52 14.20
N THR A 225 -4.35 5.81 14.05
CA THR A 225 -3.56 6.74 13.22
C THR A 225 -2.57 7.59 14.00
N GLY A 226 -2.69 7.63 15.33
CA GLY A 226 -1.94 8.52 16.21
C GLY A 226 -2.47 9.95 16.29
N TRP A 227 -3.54 10.29 15.54
CA TRP A 227 -4.21 11.58 15.66
C TRP A 227 -5.29 11.55 16.73
N ASP A 228 -5.30 12.52 17.64
CA ASP A 228 -6.33 12.60 18.70
C ASP A 228 -7.72 13.01 18.16
N ASN A 229 -7.77 13.68 17.01
CA ASN A 229 -9.00 14.25 16.46
C ASN A 229 -9.68 13.30 15.45
N ASN A 230 -10.82 12.73 15.83
CA ASN A 230 -11.61 11.82 14.98
C ASN A 230 -12.05 12.41 13.63
N GLY A 231 -12.21 13.74 13.53
CA GLY A 231 -12.51 14.40 12.26
C GLY A 231 -11.33 14.35 11.28
N ILE A 232 -10.10 14.53 11.78
CA ILE A 232 -8.88 14.37 10.97
C ILE A 232 -8.76 12.91 10.52
N VAL A 233 -8.99 11.97 11.44
CA VAL A 233 -8.96 10.53 11.17
C VAL A 233 -9.95 10.15 10.06
N PHE A 234 -11.19 10.63 10.16
CA PHE A 234 -12.20 10.43 9.13
C PHE A 234 -11.74 10.99 7.76
N LEU A 235 -11.21 12.22 7.72
CA LEU A 235 -10.71 12.82 6.48
C LEU A 235 -9.52 12.03 5.89
N THR A 236 -8.62 11.51 6.72
CA THR A 236 -7.53 10.67 6.25
C THR A 236 -8.03 9.32 5.72
N GLY A 237 -9.07 8.74 6.35
CA GLY A 237 -9.71 7.51 5.90
C GLY A 237 -10.42 7.63 4.55
N LEU A 238 -10.82 8.84 4.14
CA LEU A 238 -11.39 9.10 2.81
C LEU A 238 -10.41 8.81 1.66
N LEU A 239 -9.11 8.67 1.94
CA LEU A 239 -8.11 8.30 0.95
C LEU A 239 -8.47 6.99 0.23
N ASN A 240 -9.03 6.00 0.96
CA ASN A 240 -9.50 4.75 0.40
C ASN A 240 -10.61 4.98 -0.65
N SER A 241 -11.61 5.78 -0.30
CA SER A 241 -12.74 6.07 -1.18
C SER A 241 -12.35 6.94 -2.37
N ALA A 242 -11.38 7.84 -2.19
CA ALA A 242 -10.81 8.64 -3.28
C ALA A 242 -10.07 7.76 -4.30
N PHE A 243 -9.38 6.70 -3.84
CA PHE A 243 -8.63 5.80 -4.71
C PHE A 243 -9.54 5.01 -5.70
N MET A 244 -10.82 4.77 -5.38
CA MET A 244 -11.73 4.04 -6.27
C MET A 244 -11.96 4.73 -7.63
N TYR A 245 -11.76 6.04 -7.70
CA TYR A 245 -11.92 6.85 -8.92
C TYR A 245 -10.57 7.33 -9.48
N SER A 246 -9.47 6.70 -9.06
CA SER A 246 -8.17 6.95 -9.67
C SER A 246 -8.21 6.61 -11.17
N GLY A 247 -7.85 7.58 -12.01
CA GLY A 247 -7.86 7.43 -13.47
C GLY A 247 -9.24 7.64 -14.14
N LEU A 248 -10.16 8.35 -13.45
CA LEU A 248 -11.49 8.67 -13.99
C LEU A 248 -11.43 9.38 -15.35
N ASP A 249 -10.44 10.24 -15.57
CA ASP A 249 -10.24 10.99 -16.81
C ASP A 249 -9.57 10.18 -17.95
N SER A 250 -9.38 8.86 -17.78
CA SER A 250 -8.78 7.98 -18.79
C SER A 250 -9.39 8.14 -20.18
N THR A 251 -10.72 8.14 -20.23
CA THR A 251 -11.48 8.23 -21.48
C THR A 251 -11.27 9.54 -22.23
N ILE A 252 -10.90 10.62 -21.53
CA ILE A 252 -10.61 11.93 -22.12
C ILE A 252 -9.30 11.86 -22.91
N HIS A 253 -8.28 11.20 -22.38
CA HIS A 253 -6.97 11.10 -23.02
C HIS A 253 -6.95 10.20 -24.26
N LEU A 254 -8.02 9.44 -24.48
CA LEU A 254 -8.24 8.62 -25.67
C LEU A 254 -9.31 9.21 -26.61
N ALA A 255 -9.63 10.51 -26.47
CA ALA A 255 -10.63 11.16 -27.30
C ALA A 255 -10.34 11.06 -28.81
N GLU A 256 -9.06 11.14 -29.21
CA GLU A 256 -8.63 11.06 -30.61
C GLU A 256 -8.81 9.66 -31.21
N GLU A 257 -8.82 8.61 -30.39
CA GLU A 257 -9.00 7.21 -30.79
C GLU A 257 -10.48 6.76 -30.68
N CYS A 258 -11.38 7.65 -30.26
CA CYS A 258 -12.79 7.37 -29.98
C CYS A 258 -13.72 7.76 -31.15
N THR A 259 -14.74 6.93 -31.38
CA THR A 259 -15.85 7.25 -32.29
C THR A 259 -16.90 8.11 -31.59
N ASN A 260 -17.23 9.27 -32.18
CA ASN A 260 -18.16 10.25 -31.60
C ASN A 260 -17.79 10.70 -30.17
N PRO A 261 -16.59 11.28 -29.96
CA PRO A 261 -16.06 11.56 -28.62
C PRO A 261 -16.91 12.55 -27.83
N LYS A 262 -17.58 13.50 -28.50
CA LYS A 262 -18.47 14.50 -27.87
C LYS A 262 -19.63 13.90 -27.08
N ARG A 263 -20.05 12.68 -27.41
CA ARG A 263 -21.14 11.98 -26.70
C ARG A 263 -20.64 10.76 -25.95
N ALA A 264 -19.68 10.03 -26.51
CA ALA A 264 -19.19 8.79 -25.93
C ALA A 264 -18.39 9.03 -24.63
N ILE A 265 -17.51 10.03 -24.59
CA ILE A 265 -16.66 10.32 -23.42
C ILE A 265 -17.49 10.79 -22.22
N PRO A 266 -18.41 11.77 -22.36
CA PRO A 266 -19.27 12.19 -21.24
C PRO A 266 -20.08 11.03 -20.65
N LEU A 267 -20.64 10.18 -21.50
CA LEU A 267 -21.40 9.00 -21.05
C LEU A 267 -20.51 7.98 -20.35
N ALA A 268 -19.30 7.73 -20.86
CA ALA A 268 -18.35 6.82 -20.25
C ALA A 268 -17.88 7.30 -18.87
N LEU A 269 -17.59 8.60 -18.72
CA LEU A 269 -17.25 9.22 -17.42
C LEU A 269 -18.35 9.01 -16.39
N LEU A 270 -19.58 9.42 -16.71
CA LEU A 270 -20.71 9.33 -15.77
C LEU A 270 -21.07 7.87 -15.44
N SER A 271 -21.01 6.98 -16.43
CA SER A 271 -21.25 5.55 -16.21
C SER A 271 -20.19 4.94 -15.30
N THR A 272 -18.92 5.32 -15.45
CA THR A 272 -17.82 4.86 -14.58
C THR A 272 -18.06 5.27 -13.12
N VAL A 273 -18.50 6.51 -12.88
CA VAL A 273 -18.81 6.98 -11.52
C VAL A 273 -19.97 6.19 -10.90
N VAL A 274 -21.08 6.05 -11.63
CA VAL A 274 -22.30 5.40 -11.12
C VAL A 274 -22.09 3.91 -10.90
N VAL A 275 -21.56 3.19 -11.89
CA VAL A 275 -21.28 1.75 -11.77
C VAL A 275 -20.20 1.50 -10.71
N GLY A 276 -19.17 2.34 -10.66
CA GLY A 276 -18.12 2.29 -9.65
C GLY A 276 -18.66 2.43 -8.23
N PHE A 277 -19.58 3.39 -8.00
CA PHE A 277 -20.23 3.56 -6.69
C PHE A 277 -21.08 2.35 -6.31
N ILE A 278 -22.00 1.93 -7.19
CA ILE A 278 -22.92 0.82 -6.91
C ILE A 278 -22.13 -0.45 -6.57
N THR A 279 -21.15 -0.80 -7.39
CA THR A 279 -20.34 -2.01 -7.18
C THR A 279 -19.53 -1.92 -5.89
N SER A 280 -18.82 -0.82 -5.65
CA SER A 280 -17.97 -0.67 -4.47
C SER A 280 -18.77 -0.59 -3.17
N PHE A 281 -19.89 0.14 -3.18
CA PHE A 281 -20.76 0.32 -2.01
C PHE A 281 -21.39 -1.01 -1.59
N VAL A 282 -21.98 -1.72 -2.55
CA VAL A 282 -22.59 -3.04 -2.29
C VAL A 282 -21.52 -4.06 -1.88
N TYR A 283 -20.37 -4.07 -2.55
CA TYR A 283 -19.25 -4.97 -2.22
C TYR A 283 -18.75 -4.75 -0.79
N THR A 284 -18.51 -3.49 -0.41
CA THR A 284 -17.95 -3.13 0.89
C THR A 284 -18.88 -3.56 2.02
N ILE A 285 -20.19 -3.29 1.91
CA ILE A 285 -21.18 -3.74 2.89
C ILE A 285 -21.18 -5.27 2.98
N SER A 286 -21.16 -5.95 1.82
CA SER A 286 -21.18 -7.41 1.75
C SER A 286 -19.98 -8.05 2.44
N ILE A 287 -18.78 -7.50 2.20
CA ILE A 287 -17.55 -7.97 2.83
C ILE A 287 -17.50 -7.60 4.31
N ALA A 288 -17.97 -6.41 4.71
CA ALA A 288 -18.03 -6.01 6.12
C ALA A 288 -18.83 -7.03 6.96
N TYR A 289 -19.99 -7.45 6.46
CA TYR A 289 -20.80 -8.51 7.11
C TYR A 289 -20.21 -9.92 7.00
N SER A 290 -19.25 -10.12 6.09
CA SER A 290 -18.61 -11.42 5.87
C SER A 290 -17.33 -11.63 6.69
N ILE A 291 -16.81 -10.57 7.31
CA ILE A 291 -15.64 -10.64 8.20
C ILE A 291 -16.09 -11.16 9.56
N VAL A 292 -15.39 -12.19 10.02
CA VAL A 292 -15.69 -12.89 11.28
C VAL A 292 -14.81 -12.39 12.41
N ASP A 293 -13.52 -12.13 12.12
CA ASP A 293 -12.53 -11.69 13.10
C ASP A 293 -11.58 -10.68 12.44
N ILE A 294 -11.76 -9.41 12.81
CA ILE A 294 -11.00 -8.25 12.32
C ILE A 294 -9.56 -8.27 12.87
N GLU A 295 -9.35 -8.75 14.10
CA GLU A 295 -8.04 -8.77 14.73
C GLU A 295 -7.11 -9.68 13.92
N SER A 296 -7.57 -10.89 13.57
CA SER A 296 -6.79 -11.83 12.74
C SER A 296 -6.29 -11.23 11.41
N LEU A 297 -7.07 -10.33 10.80
CA LEU A 297 -6.70 -9.64 9.55
C LEU A 297 -5.54 -8.66 9.77
N SER A 298 -5.52 -7.99 10.92
CA SER A 298 -4.46 -7.05 11.31
C SER A 298 -3.16 -7.76 11.71
N GLN A 299 -3.24 -9.05 12.03
CA GLN A 299 -2.07 -9.87 12.40
C GLN A 299 -1.59 -10.78 11.25
N SER A 300 -2.27 -10.77 10.10
CA SER A 300 -1.98 -11.65 8.98
C SER A 300 -0.59 -11.36 8.38
N PRO A 301 0.23 -12.39 8.11
CA PRO A 301 1.50 -12.22 7.42
C PRO A 301 1.33 -12.01 5.91
N LEU A 302 0.11 -12.06 5.38
CA LEU A 302 -0.19 -11.88 3.96
C LEU A 302 -0.08 -10.41 3.55
N ASP A 303 0.44 -10.17 2.35
CA ASP A 303 0.65 -8.81 1.84
C ASP A 303 -0.68 -8.10 1.55
N ILE A 304 -1.66 -8.84 1.02
CA ILE A 304 -3.03 -8.36 0.83
C ILE A 304 -3.96 -9.14 1.76
N PRO A 305 -4.49 -8.49 2.82
CA PRO A 305 -5.41 -9.11 3.75
C PRO A 305 -6.76 -9.52 3.12
N LEU A 306 -7.07 -9.06 1.91
CA LEU A 306 -8.23 -9.49 1.12
C LEU A 306 -8.29 -11.01 0.95
N PHE A 307 -7.14 -11.66 0.78
CA PHE A 307 -7.07 -13.12 0.73
C PHE A 307 -7.54 -13.74 2.06
N ALA A 308 -7.05 -13.22 3.19
CA ALA A 308 -7.45 -13.69 4.52
C ALA A 308 -8.95 -13.45 4.79
N ILE A 309 -9.50 -12.33 4.32
CA ILE A 309 -10.95 -12.04 4.41
C ILE A 309 -11.75 -13.12 3.68
N TRP A 310 -11.40 -13.44 2.43
CA TRP A 310 -12.13 -14.44 1.66
C TRP A 310 -11.93 -15.84 2.21
N GLU A 311 -10.73 -16.17 2.69
CA GLU A 311 -10.45 -17.45 3.34
C GLU A 311 -11.27 -17.59 4.62
N GLN A 312 -11.39 -16.53 5.43
CA GLN A 312 -12.20 -16.51 6.63
C GLN A 312 -13.70 -16.63 6.32
N ALA A 313 -14.19 -15.88 5.32
CA ALA A 313 -15.59 -15.89 4.92
C ALA A 313 -16.03 -17.24 4.34
N THR A 314 -15.18 -17.85 3.49
CA THR A 314 -15.49 -19.12 2.81
C THR A 314 -14.99 -20.36 3.55
N LYS A 315 -14.17 -20.17 4.60
CA LYS A 315 -13.48 -21.23 5.35
C LYS A 315 -12.63 -22.13 4.43
N SER A 316 -12.15 -21.58 3.31
CA SER A 316 -11.46 -22.34 2.28
C SER A 316 -10.46 -21.49 1.51
N LYS A 317 -9.21 -21.90 1.62
CA LYS A 317 -8.09 -21.31 0.86
C LYS A 317 -8.27 -21.42 -0.66
N ALA A 318 -8.95 -22.47 -1.13
CA ALA A 318 -9.18 -22.69 -2.56
C ALA A 318 -10.07 -21.59 -3.17
N PHE A 319 -11.10 -21.16 -2.46
CA PHE A 319 -11.96 -20.05 -2.90
C PHE A 319 -11.20 -18.73 -2.94
N ALA A 320 -10.46 -18.40 -1.87
CA ALA A 320 -9.61 -17.20 -1.82
C ALA A 320 -8.57 -17.19 -2.96
N THR A 321 -7.92 -18.33 -3.20
CA THR A 321 -6.97 -18.49 -4.32
C THR A 321 -7.63 -18.30 -5.67
N THR A 322 -8.83 -18.85 -5.86
CA THR A 322 -9.58 -18.71 -7.11
C THR A 322 -9.95 -17.25 -7.36
N PHE A 323 -10.40 -16.53 -6.34
CA PHE A 323 -10.73 -15.12 -6.47
C PHE A 323 -9.52 -14.27 -6.83
N ILE A 324 -8.37 -14.43 -6.15
CA ILE A 324 -7.13 -13.74 -6.53
C ILE A 324 -6.69 -14.15 -7.95
N GLY A 325 -6.79 -15.43 -8.28
CA GLY A 325 -6.45 -15.96 -9.61
C GLY A 325 -7.29 -15.36 -10.73
N VAL A 326 -8.54 -14.96 -10.46
CA VAL A 326 -9.41 -14.24 -11.40
C VAL A 326 -9.15 -12.73 -11.38
N LEU A 327 -8.85 -12.13 -10.22
CA LEU A 327 -8.51 -10.71 -10.13
C LEU A 327 -7.18 -10.36 -10.81
N LEU A 328 -6.22 -11.28 -10.79
CA LEU A 328 -4.90 -11.08 -11.39
C LEU A 328 -5.00 -10.73 -12.89
N PRO A 329 -5.63 -11.53 -13.78
CA PRO A 329 -5.79 -11.18 -15.19
C PRO A 329 -6.63 -9.93 -15.40
N ILE A 330 -7.68 -9.68 -14.59
CA ILE A 330 -8.47 -8.43 -14.68
C ILE A 330 -7.58 -7.21 -14.41
N THR A 331 -6.72 -7.28 -13.40
CA THR A 331 -5.82 -6.18 -13.03
C THR A 331 -4.70 -6.02 -14.06
N ILE A 332 -4.24 -7.10 -14.70
CA ILE A 332 -3.31 -7.05 -15.84
C ILE A 332 -3.94 -6.32 -17.04
N ILE A 333 -5.23 -6.53 -17.31
CA ILE A 333 -5.96 -5.74 -18.32
C ILE A 333 -6.03 -4.26 -17.89
N GLY A 334 -6.29 -4.01 -16.60
CA GLY A 334 -6.29 -2.67 -16.01
C GLY A 334 -4.98 -1.90 -16.21
N ILE A 335 -3.82 -2.50 -15.89
CA ILE A 335 -2.51 -1.85 -16.10
C ILE A 335 -2.24 -1.60 -17.58
N ASN A 336 -2.63 -2.51 -18.47
CA ASN A 336 -2.47 -2.30 -19.91
C ASN A 336 -3.23 -1.06 -20.38
N ALA A 337 -4.49 -0.88 -19.93
CA ALA A 337 -5.30 0.30 -20.24
C ALA A 337 -4.75 1.58 -19.59
N CYS A 338 -4.25 1.50 -18.36
CA CYS A 338 -3.64 2.62 -17.65
C CYS A 338 -2.36 3.12 -18.35
N VAL A 339 -1.46 2.21 -18.73
CA VAL A 339 -0.24 2.53 -19.49
C VAL A 339 -0.59 3.06 -20.88
N GLN A 340 -1.62 2.50 -21.53
CA GLN A 340 -2.14 3.01 -22.81
C GLN A 340 -2.49 4.50 -22.65
N THR A 341 -3.35 4.81 -21.70
CA THR A 341 -3.84 6.17 -21.42
C THR A 341 -2.69 7.13 -21.07
N SER A 342 -1.85 6.73 -20.11
CA SER A 342 -0.70 7.50 -19.62
C SER A 342 0.27 7.86 -20.75
N SER A 343 0.53 6.92 -21.67
CA SER A 343 1.40 7.17 -22.81
C SER A 343 0.83 8.16 -23.81
N ARG A 344 -0.50 8.17 -24.03
CA ARG A 344 -1.18 9.14 -24.92
C ARG A 344 -1.19 10.53 -24.31
N LEU A 345 -1.42 10.64 -23.01
CA LEU A 345 -1.30 11.91 -22.29
C LEU A 345 0.13 12.47 -22.37
N THR A 346 1.14 11.61 -22.17
CA THR A 346 2.55 12.04 -22.25
C THR A 346 2.91 12.47 -23.68
N TRP A 347 2.41 11.76 -24.68
CA TRP A 347 2.56 12.12 -26.09
C TRP A 347 1.87 13.45 -26.44
N SER A 348 0.63 13.68 -26.00
CA SER A 348 -0.08 14.94 -26.27
C SER A 348 0.61 16.13 -25.59
N PHE A 349 1.11 15.94 -24.37
CA PHE A 349 1.89 16.95 -23.66
C PHE A 349 3.23 17.24 -24.37
N ALA A 350 3.86 16.22 -24.97
CA ALA A 350 5.06 16.39 -25.80
C ALA A 350 4.78 17.15 -27.10
N ARG A 351 3.67 16.82 -27.78
CA ARG A 351 3.21 17.51 -29.00
C ARG A 351 3.05 19.02 -28.79
N ASP A 352 2.65 19.42 -27.59
CA ASP A 352 2.49 20.83 -27.21
C ASP A 352 3.79 21.48 -26.69
N ASN A 353 4.95 20.85 -26.93
CA ASN A 353 6.29 21.29 -26.49
C ASN A 353 6.43 21.54 -24.98
N ALA A 354 5.68 20.80 -24.16
CA ALA A 354 5.66 20.98 -22.71
C ALA A 354 6.67 20.11 -21.93
N ILE A 355 7.42 19.23 -22.61
CA ILE A 355 8.49 18.43 -21.97
C ILE A 355 9.84 18.65 -22.64
N MET A 356 10.92 18.39 -21.89
CA MET A 356 12.27 18.38 -22.46
C MET A 356 12.38 17.30 -23.54
N TYR A 357 13.06 17.63 -24.64
CA TYR A 357 13.16 16.76 -25.83
C TYR A 357 11.79 16.38 -26.46
N ALA A 358 10.80 17.26 -26.37
CA ALA A 358 9.46 17.11 -26.95
C ALA A 358 9.42 16.49 -28.36
N LYS A 359 10.30 16.94 -29.27
CA LYS A 359 10.41 16.43 -30.65
C LYS A 359 10.69 14.93 -30.76
N THR A 360 11.26 14.32 -29.73
CA THR A 360 11.50 12.86 -29.69
C THR A 360 10.23 12.13 -29.25
N PHE A 361 9.56 12.64 -28.22
CA PHE A 361 8.41 12.00 -27.58
C PHE A 361 7.08 12.24 -28.34
N GLU A 362 6.98 13.28 -29.17
CA GLU A 362 5.79 13.52 -30.01
C GLU A 362 5.67 12.54 -31.21
N LYS A 363 6.67 11.70 -31.47
CA LYS A 363 6.69 10.82 -32.65
C LYS A 363 5.83 9.57 -32.44
N VAL A 364 4.88 9.34 -33.34
CA VAL A 364 4.12 8.08 -33.47
C VAL A 364 4.83 7.15 -34.46
N HIS A 365 5.00 5.87 -34.10
CA HIS A 365 5.69 4.92 -34.95
C HIS A 365 4.82 4.51 -36.17
N PRO A 366 5.29 4.60 -37.41
CA PRO A 366 4.44 4.49 -38.61
C PRO A 366 3.83 3.09 -38.83
N LYS A 367 4.49 2.01 -38.40
CA LYS A 367 3.95 0.63 -38.54
C LYS A 367 3.14 0.16 -37.33
N LEU A 368 3.46 0.70 -36.15
CA LEU A 368 2.88 0.24 -34.88
C LEU A 368 1.74 1.17 -34.43
N GLU A 369 1.67 2.39 -34.99
CA GLU A 369 0.64 3.40 -34.73
C GLU A 369 0.53 3.79 -33.25
N VAL A 370 1.64 3.68 -32.50
CA VAL A 370 1.73 4.02 -31.07
C VAL A 370 2.94 4.92 -30.77
N PRO A 371 2.87 5.78 -29.73
CA PRO A 371 3.98 6.66 -29.34
C PRO A 371 5.03 5.91 -28.50
N VAL A 372 5.91 5.17 -29.19
CA VAL A 372 6.91 4.27 -28.56
C VAL A 372 7.84 5.02 -27.60
N TYR A 373 8.29 6.23 -27.96
CA TYR A 373 9.19 6.99 -27.09
C TYR A 373 8.51 7.46 -25.79
N SER A 374 7.24 7.86 -25.85
CA SER A 374 6.46 8.20 -24.65
C SER A 374 6.22 6.99 -23.76
N LEU A 375 5.97 5.82 -24.36
CA LEU A 375 5.88 4.56 -23.62
C LEU A 375 7.18 4.22 -22.89
N LEU A 376 8.34 4.41 -23.54
CA LEU A 376 9.65 4.19 -22.92
C LEU A 376 9.94 5.18 -21.79
N LEU A 377 9.55 6.45 -21.94
CA LEU A 377 9.65 7.44 -20.87
C LEU A 377 8.81 7.03 -19.65
N ASN A 378 7.55 6.65 -19.88
CA ASN A 378 6.68 6.21 -18.80
C ASN A 378 7.22 4.95 -18.12
N PHE A 379 7.69 3.96 -18.89
CA PHE A 379 8.33 2.76 -18.35
C PHE A 379 9.51 3.10 -17.43
N PHE A 380 10.37 4.05 -17.85
CA PHE A 380 11.52 4.47 -17.05
C PHE A 380 11.10 5.20 -15.76
N LEU A 381 10.09 6.06 -15.82
CA LEU A 381 9.58 6.76 -14.62
C LEU A 381 8.90 5.78 -13.65
N ILE A 382 8.13 4.82 -14.16
CA ILE A 382 7.53 3.74 -13.36
C ILE A 382 8.63 2.82 -12.78
N PHE A 383 9.72 2.56 -13.53
CA PHE A 383 10.86 1.79 -13.05
C PHE A 383 11.48 2.44 -11.80
N ILE A 384 11.66 3.76 -11.81
CA ILE A 384 12.14 4.54 -10.66
C ILE A 384 11.17 4.38 -9.47
N CYS A 385 9.86 4.48 -9.70
CA CYS A 385 8.87 4.22 -8.64
C CYS A 385 9.02 2.82 -8.03
N GLY A 386 9.28 1.80 -8.85
CA GLY A 386 9.52 0.43 -8.36
C GLY A 386 10.73 0.30 -7.44
N CYS A 387 11.74 1.17 -7.57
CA CYS A 387 12.92 1.17 -6.68
C CYS A 387 12.55 1.45 -5.21
N VAL A 388 11.33 1.92 -4.92
CA VAL A 388 10.81 2.02 -3.56
C VAL A 388 10.87 0.68 -2.82
N TYR A 389 10.69 -0.47 -3.49
CA TYR A 389 10.84 -1.78 -2.84
C TYR A 389 12.28 -2.08 -2.38
N LEU A 390 13.29 -1.48 -3.00
CA LEU A 390 14.70 -1.62 -2.60
C LEU A 390 15.04 -0.71 -1.42
N ALA A 391 14.40 0.47 -1.35
CA ALA A 391 14.58 1.43 -0.25
C ALA A 391 13.73 1.08 0.98
N SER A 392 12.56 0.48 0.76
CA SER A 392 11.61 0.07 1.77
C SER A 392 12.17 -1.14 2.53
N SER A 393 12.81 -0.88 3.68
CA SER A 393 13.26 -1.91 4.60
C SER A 393 12.12 -2.61 5.35
N THR A 394 10.89 -2.61 4.81
CA THR A 394 9.64 -3.04 5.44
C THR A 394 9.50 -4.57 5.49
N GLY A 395 10.62 -5.29 5.54
CA GLY A 395 10.71 -6.72 5.82
C GLY A 395 11.31 -7.00 7.21
N LYS A 396 10.86 -6.31 8.27
CA LYS A 396 11.45 -6.45 9.61
C LYS A 396 10.39 -6.73 10.68
N CYS A 397 10.32 -8.01 11.07
CA CYS A 397 9.39 -8.76 11.94
C CYS A 397 7.93 -8.93 11.51
N LYS A 398 7.62 -10.09 10.92
CA LYS A 398 6.27 -10.69 10.95
C LYS A 398 6.05 -11.60 12.17
N LEU A 399 7.08 -11.85 12.99
CA LEU A 399 7.01 -12.71 14.18
C LEU A 399 6.45 -11.96 15.39
N ARG A 400 5.66 -12.65 16.23
CA ARG A 400 5.11 -12.13 17.50
C ARG A 400 5.75 -12.83 18.70
N THR A 401 6.02 -12.08 19.76
CA THR A 401 6.71 -12.58 20.96
C THR A 401 5.92 -13.67 21.66
N HIS A 402 4.60 -13.54 21.82
CA HIS A 402 3.77 -14.57 22.45
C HIS A 402 3.92 -15.93 21.75
N ALA A 403 3.78 -15.93 20.42
CA ALA A 403 3.87 -17.17 19.65
C ALA A 403 5.31 -17.73 19.63
N VAL A 404 6.34 -16.89 19.60
CA VAL A 404 7.74 -17.32 19.69
C VAL A 404 8.09 -17.86 21.09
N SER A 405 7.55 -17.28 22.15
CA SER A 405 7.80 -17.71 23.53
C SER A 405 7.25 -19.11 23.81
N LEU A 406 6.10 -19.44 23.20
CA LEU A 406 5.45 -20.73 23.32
C LEU A 406 6.21 -21.85 22.60
N THR A 407 7.03 -21.52 21.60
CA THR A 407 7.73 -22.51 20.77
C THR A 407 9.15 -22.79 21.20
N SER A 408 9.69 -21.96 22.09
CA SER A 408 11.04 -22.08 22.62
C SER A 408 11.10 -23.12 23.76
N PHE A 409 10.48 -24.30 23.56
CA PHE A 409 10.31 -25.38 24.57
C PHE A 409 11.62 -25.87 25.21
N ARG A 410 12.77 -25.57 24.62
CA ARG A 410 14.11 -25.96 25.09
C ARG A 410 14.92 -24.79 25.66
N VAL A 411 14.30 -23.63 25.81
CA VAL A 411 14.90 -22.40 26.35
C VAL A 411 14.19 -22.02 27.64
N PRO A 412 14.91 -21.70 28.74
CA PRO A 412 14.29 -21.23 29.97
C PRO A 412 13.35 -20.04 29.73
N LEU A 413 12.16 -20.07 30.33
CA LEU A 413 11.11 -19.05 30.17
C LEU A 413 10.67 -18.78 28.70
N GLY A 414 10.89 -19.74 27.79
CA GLY A 414 10.58 -19.56 26.38
C GLY A 414 11.42 -18.46 25.72
N GLY A 415 12.59 -18.13 26.28
CA GLY A 415 13.44 -17.04 25.81
C GLY A 415 12.91 -15.64 26.15
N TYR A 416 11.84 -15.52 26.93
CA TYR A 416 11.28 -14.23 27.33
C TYR A 416 12.25 -13.44 28.22
N LEU A 417 12.56 -12.22 27.81
CA LEU A 417 13.45 -11.33 28.54
C LEU A 417 12.64 -10.45 29.49
N HIS A 418 12.43 -10.97 30.69
CA HIS A 418 11.55 -10.36 31.68
C HIS A 418 11.89 -8.89 32.01
N GLY A 419 10.84 -8.07 32.09
CA GLY A 419 10.90 -6.67 32.52
C GLY A 419 11.21 -5.68 31.40
N ILE A 420 11.64 -6.13 30.22
CA ILE A 420 11.93 -5.27 29.08
C ILE A 420 10.62 -4.94 28.34
N LYS A 421 10.33 -3.64 28.21
CA LYS A 421 9.12 -3.10 27.58
C LYS A 421 9.44 -2.25 26.36
N MET A 422 8.48 -2.16 25.44
CA MET A 422 8.56 -1.30 24.27
C MET A 422 8.47 0.17 24.70
N MET A 423 9.42 0.99 24.22
CA MET A 423 9.50 2.41 24.57
C MET A 423 9.12 3.32 23.41
N SER A 424 9.52 2.97 22.18
CA SER A 424 9.31 3.81 20.99
C SER A 424 8.08 3.44 20.13
N GLY A 425 7.25 2.49 20.57
CA GLY A 425 6.04 2.08 19.83
C GLY A 425 6.32 1.32 18.52
N LYS A 426 7.56 0.84 18.32
CA LYS A 426 8.00 0.16 17.09
C LYS A 426 8.53 -1.23 17.42
N ARG A 427 8.20 -2.20 16.56
CA ARG A 427 8.64 -3.60 16.68
C ARG A 427 10.07 -3.79 16.20
N VAL A 428 10.74 -4.79 16.75
CA VAL A 428 12.13 -5.13 16.38
C VAL A 428 12.27 -6.62 16.09
N CYS A 429 13.12 -6.94 15.13
CA CYS A 429 13.44 -8.29 14.71
C CYS A 429 14.86 -8.31 14.22
N GLY A 430 15.67 -9.27 14.66
CA GLY A 430 16.94 -9.50 13.99
C GLY A 430 17.99 -10.15 14.85
N PRO A 431 19.15 -10.44 14.22
CA PRO A 431 20.31 -10.94 14.93
C PRO A 431 20.88 -9.86 15.85
N ILE A 432 21.24 -10.24 17.07
CA ILE A 432 21.70 -9.31 18.09
C ILE A 432 23.20 -9.04 17.96
N TYR A 433 23.61 -7.86 18.42
CA TYR A 433 24.98 -7.48 18.71
C TYR A 433 25.04 -7.10 20.18
N THR A 434 25.80 -7.86 20.96
CA THR A 434 25.79 -7.77 22.43
C THR A 434 26.77 -6.72 22.94
N VAL A 435 26.37 -6.01 23.99
CA VAL A 435 27.17 -5.00 24.68
C VAL A 435 27.10 -5.26 26.17
N LYS A 436 28.25 -5.44 26.81
CA LYS A 436 28.35 -5.78 28.23
C LYS A 436 28.75 -4.55 29.06
N TYR A 437 27.88 -4.17 29.98
CA TYR A 437 28.21 -3.23 31.05
C TYR A 437 28.58 -3.96 32.33
N GLU A 438 29.53 -3.40 33.07
CA GLU A 438 29.86 -3.84 34.43
C GLU A 438 29.91 -2.64 35.38
N LYS A 439 29.62 -2.88 36.66
CA LYS A 439 29.74 -1.85 37.69
C LYS A 439 31.19 -1.36 37.74
N LYS A 440 31.38 -0.05 37.83
CA LYS A 440 32.71 0.57 37.79
C LYS A 440 33.67 0.05 38.88
N GLU A 441 33.12 -0.36 40.02
CA GLU A 441 33.87 -0.94 41.15
C GLU A 441 34.46 -2.33 40.85
N VAL A 442 33.82 -3.08 39.94
CA VAL A 442 34.18 -4.46 39.59
C VAL A 442 34.91 -4.54 38.25
N ALA A 443 34.67 -3.57 37.36
CA ALA A 443 35.22 -3.56 36.02
C ALA A 443 36.76 -3.50 36.02
N THR A 444 37.38 -4.52 35.41
CA THR A 444 38.86 -4.63 35.29
C THR A 444 39.42 -3.90 34.07
N LYS A 445 38.55 -3.54 33.11
CA LYS A 445 38.90 -2.83 31.88
C LYS A 445 37.76 -1.92 31.43
N LYS A 446 38.06 -1.00 30.51
CA LYS A 446 37.08 -0.15 29.84
C LYS A 446 37.33 -0.22 28.34
N LEU A 447 36.27 -0.40 27.56
CA LEU A 447 36.35 -0.41 26.11
C LEU A 447 36.88 0.96 25.60
N PRO A 448 37.89 0.98 24.72
CA PRO A 448 38.35 2.22 24.09
C PRO A 448 37.31 2.71 23.08
N GLY A 449 36.95 3.99 23.13
CA GLY A 449 35.93 4.58 22.26
C GLY A 449 34.49 4.27 22.69
N HIS A 450 33.55 4.55 21.80
CA HIS A 450 32.12 4.34 22.06
C HIS A 450 31.61 3.17 21.20
N TYR A 451 31.09 2.12 21.85
CA TYR A 451 30.67 0.88 21.16
C TYR A 451 29.61 1.09 20.08
N ILE A 452 28.84 2.19 20.16
CA ILE A 452 27.80 2.46 19.16
C ILE A 452 28.37 2.57 17.74
N ASP A 453 29.64 2.97 17.61
CA ASP A 453 30.30 3.08 16.32
C ASP A 453 30.80 1.73 15.77
N THR A 454 30.81 0.69 16.60
CA THR A 454 31.26 -0.66 16.21
C THR A 454 30.11 -1.60 15.85
N VAL A 455 28.86 -1.15 15.96
CA VAL A 455 27.66 -1.95 15.68
C VAL A 455 27.56 -2.24 14.17
N PRO A 456 27.50 -3.52 13.74
CA PRO A 456 27.31 -3.85 12.33
C PRO A 456 25.92 -3.48 11.81
N LYS A 457 25.83 -3.12 10.53
CA LYS A 457 24.56 -2.89 9.84
C LYS A 457 23.68 -4.16 9.89
N GLY A 458 22.39 -3.99 10.13
CA GLY A 458 21.44 -5.10 10.17
C GLY A 458 21.45 -5.90 11.47
N ARG A 459 22.04 -5.38 12.55
CA ARG A 459 21.99 -5.98 13.89
C ARG A 459 21.04 -5.22 14.82
N VAL A 460 20.46 -5.93 15.80
CA VAL A 460 19.77 -5.34 16.96
C VAL A 460 20.79 -5.16 18.08
N VAL A 461 20.94 -3.96 18.62
CA VAL A 461 21.87 -3.74 19.73
C VAL A 461 21.24 -4.28 21.00
N PHE A 462 21.87 -5.26 21.65
CA PHE A 462 21.43 -5.79 22.95
C PHE A 462 22.39 -5.34 24.04
N ILE A 463 21.91 -4.55 25.00
CA ILE A 463 22.71 -4.02 26.10
C ILE A 463 22.37 -4.81 27.37
N SER A 464 23.34 -5.54 27.89
CA SER A 464 23.26 -6.16 29.21
C SER A 464 23.87 -5.22 30.24
N SER A 465 23.06 -4.76 31.20
CA SER A 465 23.51 -3.91 32.30
C SER A 465 23.23 -4.55 33.66
N PRO A 466 24.13 -4.38 34.64
CA PRO A 466 23.78 -4.66 36.02
C PRO A 466 22.64 -3.73 36.47
N GLU A 467 21.91 -4.15 37.49
CA GLU A 467 20.83 -3.36 38.07
C GLU A 467 21.38 -2.10 38.73
N VAL A 468 21.11 -0.96 38.12
CA VAL A 468 21.52 0.38 38.57
C VAL A 468 20.40 1.40 38.32
N PRO A 469 20.26 2.42 39.18
CA PRO A 469 19.24 3.46 39.02
C PRO A 469 19.53 4.41 37.85
N THR A 470 20.73 4.37 37.26
CA THR A 470 21.15 5.25 36.15
C THR A 470 20.81 4.67 34.78
N ALA A 471 20.53 5.53 33.81
CA ALA A 471 20.38 5.16 32.41
C ALA A 471 21.72 4.78 31.78
N VAL A 472 21.73 3.72 30.96
CA VAL A 472 22.90 3.22 30.23
C VAL A 472 22.83 3.50 28.73
N TYR A 473 21.72 4.09 28.28
CA TYR A 473 21.45 4.37 26.88
C TYR A 473 20.57 5.64 26.76
N GLY A 474 20.76 6.44 25.72
CA GLY A 474 20.05 7.71 25.52
C GLY A 474 19.89 8.12 24.05
N GLY A 475 19.24 9.26 23.82
CA GLY A 475 18.70 9.67 22.50
C GLY A 475 19.74 9.67 21.37
N LEU A 476 20.88 10.33 21.59
CA LEU A 476 21.98 10.42 20.61
C LEU A 476 22.51 9.04 20.17
N MET A 477 22.47 8.05 21.05
CA MET A 477 22.92 6.69 20.72
C MET A 477 21.93 6.03 19.77
N SER A 478 20.63 6.27 19.92
CA SER A 478 19.61 5.83 18.94
C SER A 478 19.75 6.54 17.60
N THR A 479 20.03 7.85 17.60
CA THR A 479 20.30 8.58 16.35
C THR A 479 21.47 7.96 15.60
N ARG A 480 22.55 7.63 16.31
CA ARG A 480 23.74 7.00 15.72
C ARG A 480 23.45 5.59 15.26
N ALA A 481 22.79 4.76 16.08
CA ALA A 481 22.38 3.39 15.74
C ALA A 481 21.53 3.34 14.46
N LYS A 482 20.57 4.27 14.34
CA LYS A 482 19.75 4.42 13.13
C LYS A 482 20.61 4.78 11.92
N THR A 483 21.53 5.75 12.07
CA THR A 483 22.38 6.24 10.97
C THR A 483 23.31 5.17 10.41
N ILE A 484 23.84 4.28 11.25
CA ILE A 484 24.69 3.16 10.83
C ILE A 484 23.89 1.94 10.32
N GLY A 485 22.55 2.00 10.41
CA GLY A 485 21.65 0.97 9.89
C GLY A 485 21.45 -0.23 10.82
N ALA A 486 21.52 -0.03 12.14
CA ALA A 486 21.01 -1.00 13.11
C ALA A 486 19.49 -1.19 12.96
N LEU A 487 18.97 -2.33 13.40
CA LEU A 487 17.56 -2.69 13.30
C LEU A 487 16.71 -2.18 14.47
N GLY A 488 17.34 -1.95 15.62
CA GLY A 488 16.71 -1.50 16.86
C GLY A 488 17.68 -1.65 18.03
N THR A 489 17.23 -1.28 19.23
CA THR A 489 18.00 -1.43 20.47
C THR A 489 17.14 -1.97 21.59
N VAL A 490 17.67 -2.96 22.31
CA VAL A 490 17.06 -3.60 23.46
C VAL A 490 18.00 -3.43 24.65
N VAL A 491 17.49 -2.85 25.73
CA VAL A 491 18.28 -2.50 26.91
C VAL A 491 17.78 -3.27 28.12
N ASP A 492 18.58 -4.20 28.62
CA ASP A 492 18.39 -4.81 29.93
C ASP A 492 18.85 -3.83 31.04
N GLY A 493 18.11 -2.74 31.18
CA GLY A 493 18.46 -1.62 32.06
C GLY A 493 17.62 -0.37 31.77
N ASN A 494 18.02 0.74 32.36
CA ASN A 494 17.30 2.02 32.21
C ASN A 494 17.80 2.82 31.00
N ILE A 495 16.89 3.57 30.38
CA ILE A 495 17.19 4.54 29.32
C ILE A 495 16.85 5.97 29.75
N ARG A 496 17.39 6.96 29.05
CA ARG A 496 17.04 8.38 29.20
C ARG A 496 16.56 8.96 27.87
N ASP A 497 16.10 10.21 27.86
CA ASP A 497 15.67 10.92 26.65
C ASP A 497 14.49 10.21 25.94
N TYR A 498 13.49 9.79 26.73
CA TYR A 498 12.32 9.02 26.25
C TYR A 498 11.62 9.66 25.04
N GLN A 499 11.41 10.98 25.05
CA GLN A 499 10.76 11.68 23.95
C GLN A 499 11.57 11.59 22.64
N GLU A 500 12.90 11.76 22.72
CA GLU A 500 13.76 11.62 21.54
C GLU A 500 13.68 10.21 20.96
N HIS A 501 13.57 9.19 21.82
CA HIS A 501 13.37 7.80 21.37
C HIS A 501 12.02 7.56 20.71
N ALA A 502 10.95 8.21 21.19
CA ALA A 502 9.61 8.11 20.62
C ALA A 502 9.51 8.84 19.26
N ASP A 503 10.17 9.99 19.14
CA ASP A 503 10.18 10.80 17.91
C ASP A 503 11.09 10.18 16.83
N LEU A 504 12.07 9.38 17.25
CA LEU A 504 12.90 8.59 16.35
C LEU A 504 12.11 7.38 15.85
N ASP A 505 11.90 7.29 14.54
CA ASP A 505 11.41 6.08 13.88
C ASP A 505 12.49 4.98 13.93
N PHE A 506 12.72 4.43 15.12
CA PHE A 506 13.74 3.45 15.48
C PHE A 506 13.25 2.63 16.70
N PRO A 507 13.23 1.29 16.64
CA PRO A 507 12.77 0.46 17.76
C PRO A 507 13.68 0.54 18.99
N VAL A 508 13.10 0.86 20.16
CA VAL A 508 13.81 0.93 21.45
C VAL A 508 12.99 0.22 22.52
N PHE A 509 13.65 -0.68 23.24
CA PHE A 509 13.07 -1.45 24.34
C PHE A 509 13.94 -1.30 25.60
N SER A 510 13.32 -1.21 26.78
CA SER A 510 14.06 -1.03 28.05
C SER A 510 13.32 -1.57 29.27
N LYS A 511 14.04 -1.80 30.38
CA LYS A 511 13.41 -2.12 31.67
C LYS A 511 12.74 -0.92 32.34
N GLY A 512 13.23 0.28 32.08
CA GLY A 512 12.75 1.48 32.74
C GLY A 512 13.39 2.75 32.21
N VAL A 513 12.98 3.88 32.80
CA VAL A 513 13.45 5.21 32.43
C VAL A 513 14.15 5.84 33.63
N SER A 514 15.26 6.54 33.38
CA SER A 514 16.00 7.32 34.37
C SER A 514 16.55 8.58 33.73
N SER A 515 16.58 9.69 34.46
CA SER A 515 17.17 10.95 33.98
C SER A 515 18.69 11.01 34.14
N CYS A 516 19.26 10.19 35.03
CA CYS A 516 20.67 10.23 35.37
C CYS A 516 21.48 9.33 34.44
N GLY A 517 22.50 9.87 33.77
CA GLY A 517 23.39 9.09 32.91
C GLY A 517 24.30 8.11 33.68
N PRO A 518 25.06 7.25 32.98
CA PRO A 518 25.81 6.14 33.59
C PRO A 518 27.12 6.58 34.27
N LYS A 519 27.40 7.89 34.33
CA LYS A 519 28.69 8.43 34.74
C LYS A 519 28.95 8.15 36.22
N GLY A 520 29.87 7.23 36.48
CA GLY A 520 30.29 6.87 37.84
C GLY A 520 29.69 5.56 38.35
N THR A 521 28.70 4.98 37.67
CA THR A 521 28.02 3.75 38.11
C THR A 521 28.47 2.52 37.31
N VAL A 522 28.45 2.62 35.97
CA VAL A 522 28.76 1.49 35.08
C VAL A 522 29.69 1.90 33.94
N VAL A 523 30.41 0.93 33.39
CA VAL A 523 31.27 1.10 32.22
C VAL A 523 31.10 -0.06 31.26
N VAL A 524 31.24 0.21 29.96
CA VAL A 524 31.27 -0.84 28.93
C VAL A 524 32.62 -1.54 28.99
N THR A 525 32.62 -2.85 29.16
CA THR A 525 33.84 -3.65 29.28
C THR A 525 34.13 -4.46 28.03
N ASP A 526 33.08 -4.98 27.38
CA ASP A 526 33.17 -5.83 26.21
C ASP A 526 31.98 -5.62 25.25
N VAL A 527 32.21 -5.96 23.98
CA VAL A 527 31.21 -5.99 22.91
C VAL A 527 31.38 -7.30 22.14
N ASP A 528 30.31 -7.79 21.52
CA ASP A 528 30.34 -9.03 20.73
C ASP A 528 30.74 -10.28 21.55
N VAL A 529 30.39 -10.29 22.84
CA VAL A 529 30.65 -11.39 23.78
C VAL A 529 29.34 -11.97 24.32
N PRO A 530 29.34 -13.22 24.84
CA PRO A 530 28.18 -13.74 25.57
C PRO A 530 27.81 -12.83 26.75
N VAL A 531 26.53 -12.52 26.90
CA VAL A 531 25.99 -11.67 27.97
C VAL A 531 24.85 -12.35 28.70
N GLN A 532 24.67 -12.04 29.98
CA GLN A 532 23.58 -12.57 30.79
C GLN A 532 22.40 -11.60 30.75
N ALA A 533 21.19 -12.12 30.52
CA ALA A 533 19.94 -11.37 30.61
C ALA A 533 18.79 -12.29 31.02
N ALA A 534 17.99 -11.86 32.00
CA ALA A 534 16.85 -12.62 32.52
C ALA A 534 17.15 -14.11 32.86
N GLY A 535 18.37 -14.40 33.32
CA GLY A 535 18.82 -15.76 33.65
C GLY A 535 19.27 -16.61 32.45
N ASN A 536 19.35 -16.02 31.25
CA ASN A 536 19.80 -16.66 30.02
C ASN A 536 21.16 -16.08 29.56
N GLU A 537 21.97 -16.92 28.92
CA GLU A 537 23.20 -16.51 28.26
C GLU A 537 22.94 -16.25 26.77
N LEU A 538 22.92 -14.98 26.38
CA LEU A 538 22.69 -14.52 25.02
C LEU A 538 24.02 -14.37 24.28
N GLN A 539 24.11 -14.90 23.07
CA GLN A 539 25.28 -14.77 22.20
C GLN A 539 25.02 -13.77 21.08
N SER A 540 26.08 -13.07 20.66
CA SER A 540 25.99 -12.22 19.47
C SER A 540 25.67 -13.08 18.24
N GLY A 541 24.69 -12.67 17.45
CA GLY A 541 24.16 -13.45 16.32
C GLY A 541 22.88 -14.23 16.63
N ASP A 542 22.53 -14.42 17.91
CA ASP A 542 21.21 -14.91 18.27
C ASP A 542 20.10 -13.95 17.85
N TYR A 543 18.87 -14.42 17.76
CA TYR A 543 17.75 -13.59 17.31
C TYR A 543 16.97 -12.99 18.46
N ILE A 544 16.46 -11.78 18.27
CA ILE A 544 15.43 -11.20 19.12
C ILE A 544 14.22 -10.82 18.27
N VAL A 545 13.05 -11.07 18.85
CA VAL A 545 11.75 -10.55 18.42
C VAL A 545 11.23 -9.66 19.55
N GLY A 546 10.82 -8.44 19.24
CA GLY A 546 10.23 -7.53 20.22
C GLY A 546 8.99 -6.84 19.66
N ASP A 547 7.92 -6.88 20.44
CA ASP A 547 6.62 -6.30 20.13
C ASP A 547 5.96 -5.74 21.42
N GLU A 548 4.68 -5.41 21.36
CA GLU A 548 3.96 -4.73 22.44
C GLU A 548 3.94 -5.55 23.75
N ASP A 549 4.12 -6.86 23.65
CA ASP A 549 4.08 -7.81 24.76
C ASP A 549 5.46 -8.03 25.42
N GLY A 550 6.53 -7.52 24.80
CA GLY A 550 7.88 -7.51 25.37
C GLY A 550 8.92 -7.97 24.37
N VAL A 551 9.91 -8.72 24.85
CA VAL A 551 11.06 -9.16 24.04
C VAL A 551 11.34 -10.64 24.30
N VAL A 552 11.51 -11.39 23.21
CA VAL A 552 11.85 -12.81 23.24
C VAL A 552 13.14 -13.03 22.45
N TRP A 553 14.05 -13.77 23.07
CA TRP A 553 15.31 -14.21 22.49
C TRP A 553 15.22 -15.65 21.98
N ILE A 554 15.83 -15.90 20.83
CA ILE A 554 15.89 -17.19 20.17
C ILE A 554 17.36 -17.52 19.89
N PRO A 555 17.90 -18.62 20.43
CA PRO A 555 19.24 -19.08 20.06
C PRO A 555 19.33 -19.32 18.55
N GLN A 556 20.44 -18.95 17.92
CA GLN A 556 20.60 -19.02 16.46
C GLN A 556 20.26 -20.40 15.87
N LYS A 557 20.65 -21.47 16.57
CA LYS A 557 20.40 -22.87 16.22
C LYS A 557 18.92 -23.28 16.15
N HIS A 558 18.01 -22.49 16.72
CA HIS A 558 16.58 -22.80 16.83
C HIS A 558 15.69 -21.85 16.02
N ILE A 559 16.24 -20.91 15.26
CA ILE A 559 15.46 -19.90 14.52
C ILE A 559 14.48 -20.55 13.53
N ASP A 560 14.95 -21.45 12.67
CA ASP A 560 14.11 -22.05 11.62
C ASP A 560 12.97 -22.90 12.20
N GLU A 561 13.26 -23.61 13.29
CA GLU A 561 12.26 -24.40 14.03
C GLU A 561 11.26 -23.49 14.74
N ALA A 562 11.73 -22.44 15.42
CA ALA A 562 10.89 -21.47 16.11
C ALA A 562 9.94 -20.78 15.14
N ILE A 563 10.40 -20.35 13.96
CA ILE A 563 9.54 -19.73 12.94
C ILE A 563 8.42 -20.68 12.52
N ARG A 564 8.75 -21.94 12.19
CA ARG A 564 7.76 -22.94 11.75
C ARG A 564 6.67 -23.16 12.80
N ILE A 565 7.06 -23.46 14.04
CA ILE A 565 6.11 -23.78 15.11
C ILE A 565 5.33 -22.51 15.51
N THR A 566 5.94 -21.32 15.43
CA THR A 566 5.26 -20.05 15.80
C THR A 566 4.06 -19.83 14.90
N LEU A 567 4.21 -20.13 13.61
CA LEU A 567 3.12 -20.04 12.65
C LEU A 567 2.02 -21.07 12.92
N GLU A 568 2.38 -22.31 13.30
CA GLU A 568 1.42 -23.36 13.70
C GLU A 568 0.63 -22.96 14.95
N ILE A 569 1.29 -22.41 15.98
CA ILE A 569 0.63 -21.96 17.22
C ILE A 569 -0.31 -20.77 16.98
N ILE A 570 0.07 -19.84 16.10
CA ILE A 570 -0.81 -18.75 15.69
C ILE A 570 -2.08 -19.31 15.04
N GLU A 571 -1.94 -20.31 14.17
CA GLU A 571 -3.06 -20.97 13.52
C GLU A 571 -3.96 -21.72 14.53
N ASP A 572 -3.38 -22.52 15.42
CA ASP A 572 -4.09 -23.28 16.45
C ASP A 572 -4.83 -22.34 17.42
N ASN A 573 -4.20 -21.27 17.89
CA ASN A 573 -4.84 -20.29 18.78
C ASN A 573 -6.00 -19.56 18.10
N ASN A 574 -5.86 -19.21 16.82
CA ASN A 574 -6.96 -18.64 16.04
C ASN A 574 -8.12 -19.63 15.94
N ASN A 575 -7.86 -20.92 15.78
CA ASN A 575 -8.91 -21.94 15.70
C ASN A 575 -9.60 -22.21 17.05
N VAL A 576 -8.84 -22.24 18.15
CA VAL A 576 -9.38 -22.33 19.52
C VAL A 576 -10.25 -21.10 19.84
N GLY A 577 -9.76 -19.90 19.54
CA GLY A 577 -10.50 -18.64 19.73
C GLY A 577 -11.84 -18.65 19.00
N LYS A 578 -11.86 -19.13 17.76
CA LYS A 578 -13.10 -19.29 16.98
C LYS A 578 -14.10 -20.23 17.65
N GLU A 579 -13.68 -21.34 18.25
CA GLU A 579 -14.61 -22.27 18.90
C GLU A 579 -15.14 -21.76 20.23
N ILE A 580 -14.31 -21.06 21.01
CA ILE A 580 -14.74 -20.41 22.24
C ILE A 580 -15.81 -19.36 21.97
N LEU A 581 -15.60 -18.55 20.94
CA LEU A 581 -16.59 -17.55 20.50
C LEU A 581 -17.90 -18.18 19.99
N ASN A 582 -17.86 -19.45 19.55
CA ASN A 582 -19.04 -20.22 19.16
C ASN A 582 -19.69 -20.97 20.34
N GLY A 583 -19.31 -20.67 21.59
CA GLY A 583 -19.91 -21.24 22.80
C GLY A 583 -19.36 -22.60 23.22
N VAL A 584 -18.29 -23.09 22.56
CA VAL A 584 -17.57 -24.29 23.00
C VAL A 584 -16.70 -23.92 24.20
N SER A 585 -16.61 -24.81 25.19
CA SER A 585 -15.74 -24.57 26.33
C SER A 585 -14.28 -24.46 25.87
N PHE A 586 -13.48 -23.64 26.56
CA PHE A 586 -12.04 -23.53 26.28
C PHE A 586 -11.36 -24.90 26.27
N GLN A 587 -11.74 -25.82 27.17
CA GLN A 587 -11.16 -27.15 27.25
C GLN A 587 -11.45 -28.00 26.00
N ASP A 588 -12.69 -27.98 25.51
CA ASP A 588 -13.08 -28.76 24.34
C ASP A 588 -12.48 -28.19 23.06
N ALA A 589 -12.46 -26.85 22.94
CA ALA A 589 -11.83 -26.14 21.84
C ALA A 589 -10.32 -26.39 21.78
N ALA A 590 -9.64 -26.30 22.92
CA ALA A 590 -8.22 -26.58 23.03
C ALA A 590 -7.90 -28.03 22.68
N LYS A 591 -8.70 -29.00 23.14
CA LYS A 591 -8.48 -30.44 22.88
C LYS A 591 -8.63 -30.80 21.39
N LYS A 592 -9.43 -30.03 20.65
CA LYS A 592 -9.69 -30.26 19.24
C LYS A 592 -8.64 -29.65 18.33
N HIS A 593 -8.07 -28.49 18.71
CA HIS A 593 -7.21 -27.71 17.83
C HIS A 593 -5.77 -27.57 18.30
N ARG A 594 -5.46 -27.55 19.60
CA ARG A 594 -4.07 -27.48 20.05
C ARG A 594 -3.38 -28.82 19.83
N ARG A 595 -2.34 -28.82 19.00
CA ARG A 595 -1.51 -30.01 18.73
C ARG A 595 -0.35 -30.20 19.72
N HIS A 596 -0.27 -29.34 20.74
CA HIS A 596 0.86 -29.22 21.67
C HIS A 596 0.43 -29.36 23.13
#